data_AF-A0A7C3IEQ5-F1
#
_entry.id   AF-A0A7C3IEQ5-F1
#
_cell.length_a   1.000
_cell.length_b   1.000
_cell.length_c   1.000
_cell.angle_alpha   90.00
_cell.angle_beta   90.00
_cell.angle_gamma   90.00
#
_symmetry.space_group_name_H-M   'P 1'
#
loop_
_entity.id
_entity.type
_entity.pdbx_description
1 polymer ?
#
loop_
_entity_poly.entity_id
_entity_poly.type
_entity_poly.pdbx_seq_one_letter_code
_entity_poly.pdbx_strand_id
1 'polypeptide(L)' 'MPTSLPRPGKGYYTEAEAARVLGVSIESLRSLVRQHILSAEPEAEANLPMTTFQPSDLLLLRFLRQVSESSTTAR' A
#
# COMPACT_ATOMS: atom_id res chain seq x y z
N MET A 1 5.93 7.24 -29.27
CA MET A 1 6.89 7.23 -28.15
C MET A 1 6.39 6.24 -27.11
N PRO A 2 7.06 5.10 -26.85
CA PRO A 2 6.65 4.21 -25.76
C PRO A 2 7.23 4.73 -24.44
N THR A 3 6.37 5.21 -23.54
CA THR A 3 6.74 5.51 -22.15
C THR A 3 6.91 4.21 -21.39
N SER A 4 8.11 3.63 -21.46
CA SER A 4 8.46 2.46 -20.66
C SER A 4 8.66 2.90 -19.21
N LEU A 5 7.62 2.74 -18.39
CA LEU A 5 7.73 2.85 -16.94
C LEU A 5 8.75 1.79 -16.47
N PRO A 6 9.76 2.16 -15.66
CA PRO A 6 10.76 1.21 -15.18
C PRO A 6 10.04 0.12 -14.41
N ARG A 7 10.16 -1.13 -14.89
CA ARG A 7 9.70 -2.29 -14.12
C ARG A 7 10.40 -2.24 -12.77
N PRO A 8 9.66 -2.23 -11.64
CA PRO A 8 10.29 -2.35 -10.34
C PRO A 8 11.18 -3.61 -10.37
N GLY A 9 12.42 -3.49 -9.89
CA GLY A 9 13.37 -4.60 -9.90
C GLY A 9 12.74 -5.85 -9.27
N LYS A 10 13.15 -7.05 -9.72
CA LYS A 10 12.66 -8.35 -9.17
C LYS A 10 12.54 -8.28 -7.64
N GLY A 11 11.32 -8.17 -7.13
CA GLY A 11 11.05 -8.07 -5.69
C GLY A 11 10.17 -6.90 -5.25
N TYR A 12 9.95 -5.89 -6.08
CA TYR A 12 9.07 -4.76 -5.73
C TYR A 12 7.70 -4.87 -6.43
N TYR A 13 6.66 -4.46 -5.72
CA TYR A 13 5.28 -4.43 -6.19
C TYR A 13 4.86 -2.99 -6.44
N THR A 14 4.27 -2.72 -7.60
CA THR A 14 3.53 -1.47 -7.84
C THR A 14 2.32 -1.41 -6.91
N GLU A 15 1.76 -0.22 -6.72
CA GLU A 15 0.51 -0.03 -5.97
C GLU A 15 -0.64 -0.94 -6.47
N ALA A 16 -0.81 -1.04 -7.80
CA ALA A 16 -1.82 -1.90 -8.40
C ALA A 16 -1.55 -3.38 -8.11
N GLU A 17 -0.29 -3.81 -8.11
CA GLU A 17 0.09 -5.19 -7.77
C GLU A 17 -0.12 -5.49 -6.29
N ALA A 18 0.29 -4.58 -5.40
CA ALA A 18 0.09 -4.68 -3.97
C ALA A 18 -1.39 -4.80 -3.61
N ALA A 19 -2.24 -3.95 -4.19
CA ALA A 19 -3.69 -3.97 -3.97
C ALA A 19 -4.31 -5.31 -4.39
N ARG A 20 -3.91 -5.84 -5.56
CA ARG A 20 -4.35 -7.16 -6.03
C ARG A 20 -3.89 -8.29 -5.11
N VAL A 21 -2.64 -8.28 -4.64
CA VAL A 21 -2.09 -9.31 -3.75
C VAL A 21 -2.81 -9.30 -2.39
N LEU A 22 -3.15 -8.12 -1.89
CA LEU A 22 -3.86 -7.94 -0.62
C LEU A 22 -5.39 -8.12 -0.75
N GLY A 23 -5.91 -8.22 -1.96
CA GLY A 23 -7.34 -8.38 -2.23
C GLY A 23 -8.17 -7.15 -1.85
N VAL A 24 -7.61 -5.95 -1.98
CA VAL A 24 -8.25 -4.67 -1.63
C VAL A 24 -8.26 -3.72 -2.82
N SER A 25 -9.09 -2.68 -2.76
CA SER A 25 -8.99 -1.60 -3.74
C SER A 25 -7.72 -0.79 -3.51
N ILE A 26 -7.23 -0.14 -4.57
CA ILE A 26 -6.09 0.78 -4.49
C ILE A 26 -6.37 1.88 -3.45
N GLU A 27 -7.59 2.40 -3.41
CA GLU A 27 -7.99 3.41 -2.43
C GLU A 27 -7.92 2.91 -0.98
N SER A 28 -8.38 1.69 -0.71
CA SER A 28 -8.26 1.07 0.62
C SER A 28 -6.80 0.83 1.01
N LEU A 29 -5.95 0.43 0.06
CA LEU A 29 -4.50 0.31 0.27
C LEU A 29 -3.89 1.67 0.65
N ARG A 30 -4.22 2.74 -0.09
CA ARG A 30 -3.75 4.10 0.22
C ARG A 30 -4.18 4.54 1.61
N SER A 31 -5.43 4.27 1.99
CA SER A 31 -5.93 4.58 3.32
C SER A 31 -5.17 3.84 4.42
N LEU A 32 -4.88 2.55 4.25
CA LEU A 32 -4.07 1.78 5.21
C LEU A 32 -2.65 2.35 5.35
N VAL A 33 -2.01 2.67 4.22
CA VAL A 33 -0.67 3.28 4.21
C VAL A 33 -0.70 4.64 4.90
N ARG A 34 -1.69 5.49 4.61
CA ARG A 34 -1.84 6.81 5.25
C ARG A 34 -2.12 6.72 6.74
N GLN A 35 -2.93 5.77 7.18
CA GLN A 35 -3.33 5.65 8.58
C GLN A 35 -2.22 5.06 9.47
N HIS A 36 -1.37 4.20 8.92
CA HIS A 36 -0.44 3.39 9.71
C HIS A 36 1.04 3.55 9.36
N ILE A 37 1.38 4.12 8.19
CA ILE A 37 2.76 4.18 7.71
C ILE A 37 3.21 5.63 7.50
N LEU A 38 2.37 6.47 6.89
CA LEU A 38 2.68 7.89 6.76
C LEU A 38 2.19 8.64 8.00
N SER A 39 3.14 9.18 8.76
CA SER A 39 2.85 10.31 9.65
C SER A 39 2.36 11.49 8.81
N ALA A 40 1.66 12.46 9.41
CA ALA A 40 0.99 13.61 8.76
C ALA A 40 1.96 14.63 8.10
N GLU A 41 2.93 14.14 7.35
CA GLU A 41 3.85 14.88 6.50
C GLU A 41 3.18 15.06 5.13
N PRO A 42 2.75 16.27 4.76
CA PRO A 42 1.97 16.53 3.54
C PRO A 42 2.74 16.16 2.25
N GLU A 43 4.07 16.15 2.31
CA GLU A 43 4.95 15.79 1.18
C GLU A 43 4.95 14.29 0.89
N ALA A 44 4.73 13.46 1.91
CA ALA A 44 4.67 12.01 1.74
C ALA A 44 3.33 11.55 1.13
N GLU A 45 2.26 12.31 1.37
CA GLU A 45 0.94 12.03 0.79
C GLU A 45 0.87 12.29 -0.71
N ALA A 46 1.59 13.30 -1.21
CA ALA A 46 1.66 13.64 -2.63
C ALA A 46 2.38 12.58 -3.47
N ASN A 47 3.33 11.85 -2.88
CA ASN A 47 4.18 10.88 -3.57
C ASN A 47 3.68 9.43 -3.53
N LEU A 48 2.57 9.17 -2.82
CA LEU A 48 1.96 7.83 -2.69
C LEU A 48 1.74 7.09 -4.02
N PRO A 49 1.24 7.73 -5.10
CA PRO A 49 1.02 7.08 -6.39
C PRO A 49 2.30 6.57 -7.09
N MET A 50 3.48 7.05 -6.66
CA MET A 50 4.78 6.65 -7.22
C MET A 50 5.52 5.65 -6.31
N THR A 51 4.90 5.20 -5.23
CA THR A 51 5.54 4.27 -4.29
C THR A 51 5.58 2.85 -4.85
N THR A 52 6.70 2.18 -4.59
CA THR A 52 6.86 0.73 -4.84
C THR A 52 6.98 0.04 -3.49
N PHE A 53 6.32 -1.09 -3.33
CA PHE A 53 6.22 -1.84 -2.08
C PHE A 53 7.16 -3.04 -2.12
N GLN A 54 7.90 -3.29 -1.05
CA GLN A 54 8.65 -4.51 -0.87
C GLN A 54 7.74 -5.67 -0.42
N PRO A 55 8.18 -6.94 -0.55
CA PRO A 55 7.38 -8.08 -0.08
C PRO A 55 7.15 -8.02 1.43
N SER A 56 8.11 -7.48 2.19
CA SER A 56 7.99 -7.21 3.63
C SER A 56 6.86 -6.23 3.95
N ASP A 57 6.70 -5.19 3.13
CA ASP A 57 5.66 -4.17 3.34
C ASP A 57 4.28 -4.77 3.14
N LEU A 58 4.12 -5.69 2.18
CA LEU A 58 2.86 -6.41 1.96
C LEU A 58 2.48 -7.28 3.16
N LEU A 59 3.46 -7.91 3.82
CA LEU A 59 3.20 -8.67 5.03
C LEU A 59 2.69 -7.74 6.14
N LEU A 60 3.36 -6.60 6.36
CA LEU A 60 2.94 -5.61 7.35
C LEU A 60 1.54 -5.08 7.05
N LEU A 61 1.26 -4.70 5.80
CA LEU A 61 -0.05 -4.22 5.35
C LEU A 61 -1.16 -5.25 5.58
N ARG A 62 -0.86 -6.54 5.37
CA ARG A 62 -1.79 -7.64 5.66
C ARG A 62 -2.08 -7.75 7.15
N PHE A 63 -1.06 -7.66 8.01
CA PHE A 63 -1.25 -7.69 9.46
C PHE A 63 -2.04 -6.46 9.94
N LEU A 64 -1.70 -5.26 9.49
CA LEU A 64 -2.40 -4.03 9.82
C LEU A 64 -3.87 -4.08 9.43
N ARG A 65 -4.16 -4.64 8.25
CA ARG A 65 -5.53 -4.88 7.81
C ARG A 65 -6.29 -5.80 8.78
N GLN A 66 -5.70 -6.91 9.20
CA GLN A 66 -6.33 -7.83 10.15
C GLN A 66 -6.58 -7.17 11.51
N VAL A 67 -5.64 -6.36 12.00
CA VAL A 67 -5.80 -5.60 13.24
C VAL A 67 -6.93 -4.57 13.11
N SER A 68 -7.01 -3.87 11.99
CA SER A 68 -8.08 -2.91 11.70
C SER A 68 -9.46 -3.59 11.60
N GLU A 69 -9.56 -4.73 10.90
CA GLU A 69 -10.80 -5.53 10.81
C GLU A 69 -11.25 -6.06 12.19
N SER A 70 -10.31 -6.52 13.02
CA SER A 70 -10.60 -7.05 14.36
C SER A 70 -11.19 -6.01 15.31
N SER A 71 -10.85 -4.73 15.12
CA SER A 71 -11.39 -3.64 15.93
C SER A 71 -12.86 -3.29 15.60
N THR A 72 -13.40 -3.78 14.48
CA THR A 72 -14.75 -3.44 14.00
C THR A 72 -15.84 -4.41 14.52
N THR A 73 -15.48 -5.58 15.08
CA THR A 73 -16.47 -6.60 15.53
C THR A 73 -16.85 -6.51 17.02
N ALA A 74 -16.48 -5.43 17.71
CA ALA A 74 -16.89 -5.19 19.09
C ALA A 74 -17.75 -3.91 19.20
N ARG A 75 -19.02 -3.99 18.77
CA ARG A 75 -20.03 -3.02 19.19
C ARG A 75 -21.42 -3.62 19.21
#